data_AF-I0WR29-F1
#
_entry.id   AF-I0WR29-F1
#
_cell.length_a   1.000
_cell.length_b   1.000
_cell.length_c   1.000
_cell.angle_alpha   90.00
_cell.angle_beta   90.00
_cell.angle_gamma   90.00
#
_symmetry.space_group_name_H-M   'P 1'
#
loop_
_entity.id
_entity.type
_entity.pdbx_description
1 polymer ?
#
loop_
_entity_poly.entity_id
_entity_poly.type
_entity_poly.pdbx_seq_one_letter_code
_entity_poly.pdbx_strand_id
1 'polypeptide(L)'
;MNAPDPGLDLAMLRGLRAPSAKAGPGAVADILTRIEAHLARHDGYVAFSGGKDSLIVLALARRVEPDVPVVFFDSGLDYPETYDYLTELARTRKRV
;
A
#
# COMPACT_ATOMS: atom_id res chain seq x y z
N MET A 1 -3.67 -29.06 34.56
CA MET A 1 -3.60 -29.10 33.08
C MET A 1 -4.13 -27.77 32.58
N ASN A 2 -3.27 -26.91 32.03
CA ASN A 2 -3.72 -25.63 31.45
C ASN A 2 -4.27 -25.92 30.05
N ALA A 3 -5.51 -25.49 29.79
CA ALA A 3 -6.07 -25.55 28.44
C ALA A 3 -5.21 -24.70 27.49
N PRO A 4 -4.98 -25.14 26.24
CA PRO A 4 -4.26 -24.34 25.25
C PRO A 4 -5.03 -23.04 24.97
N ASP A 5 -4.28 -21.95 24.83
CA ASP A 5 -4.83 -20.64 24.49
C ASP A 5 -5.55 -20.74 23.12
N PRO A 6 -6.85 -20.39 23.04
CA PRO A 6 -7.61 -20.45 21.78
C PRO A 6 -7.07 -19.49 20.71
N GLY A 7 -6.17 -18.56 21.07
CA GLY A 7 -5.60 -17.60 20.15
C GLY A 7 -6.62 -16.55 19.68
N LEU A 8 -6.29 -15.88 18.58
CA LEU A 8 -7.06 -14.74 18.10
C LEU A 8 -8.32 -15.16 17.31
N ASP A 9 -9.50 -14.84 17.83
CA ASP A 9 -10.77 -15.07 17.13
C ASP A 9 -10.99 -14.04 16.00
N LEU A 10 -10.62 -14.42 14.78
CA LEU A 10 -10.78 -13.60 13.59
C LEU A 10 -12.25 -13.33 13.23
N ALA A 11 -13.18 -14.20 13.61
CA ALA A 11 -14.61 -14.00 13.34
C ALA A 11 -15.17 -12.91 14.25
N MET A 12 -14.84 -12.94 15.54
CA MET A 12 -15.16 -11.87 16.48
C MET A 12 -14.59 -10.53 16.01
N LEU A 13 -13.30 -10.49 15.63
CA LEU A 13 -12.66 -9.25 15.15
C LEU A 13 -13.33 -8.68 13.89
N ARG A 14 -13.77 -9.55 12.98
CA ARG A 14 -14.54 -9.12 11.79
C ARG A 14 -15.90 -8.55 12.18
N GLY A 15 -16.55 -9.11 13.20
CA GLY A 15 -17.82 -8.59 13.74
C GLY A 15 -17.69 -7.21 14.39
N LEU A 16 -16.51 -6.86 14.91
CA LEU A 16 -16.23 -5.53 15.49
C LEU A 16 -15.95 -4.44 14.44
N ARG A 17 -15.81 -4.78 13.16
CA ARG A 17 -15.59 -3.77 12.12
C ARG A 17 -16.86 -2.96 11.89
N ALA A 18 -16.77 -1.65 12.12
CA ALA A 18 -17.81 -0.73 11.70
C ALA A 18 -18.04 -0.82 10.18
N PRO A 19 -19.30 -0.85 9.70
CA PRO A 19 -19.60 -0.69 8.29
C PRO A 19 -18.96 0.61 7.78
N SER A 20 -18.22 0.52 6.69
CA SER A 20 -17.56 1.67 6.09
C SER A 20 -17.96 1.75 4.63
N ALA A 21 -18.42 2.92 4.18
CA ALA A 21 -18.64 3.19 2.76
C ALA A 21 -17.34 3.10 1.93
N LYS A 22 -16.18 3.10 2.60
CA LYS A 22 -14.85 2.89 2.00
C LYS A 22 -14.42 1.42 2.02
N ALA A 23 -15.27 0.51 2.49
CA ALA A 23 -15.03 -0.93 2.54
C ALA A 23 -16.16 -1.66 1.80
N GLY A 24 -15.80 -2.46 0.80
CA GLY A 24 -16.76 -3.22 0.01
C GLY A 24 -16.17 -3.68 -1.33
N PRO A 25 -16.93 -4.46 -2.12
CA PRO A 25 -16.44 -5.03 -3.37
C PRO A 25 -15.96 -3.98 -4.39
N GLY A 26 -16.59 -2.80 -4.41
CA GLY A 26 -16.26 -1.70 -5.33
C GLY A 26 -15.17 -0.74 -4.85
N ALA A 27 -14.75 -0.81 -3.58
CA ALA A 27 -13.91 0.22 -2.98
C ALA A 27 -12.57 0.41 -3.71
N VAL A 28 -11.97 -0.67 -4.22
CA VAL A 28 -10.73 -0.58 -5.00
C VAL A 28 -10.96 0.16 -6.33
N ALA A 29 -12.04 -0.15 -7.05
CA ALA A 29 -12.37 0.51 -8.31
C ALA A 29 -12.63 2.02 -8.12
N ASP A 30 -13.32 2.38 -7.05
CA ASP A 30 -13.56 3.78 -6.68
C ASP A 30 -12.25 4.52 -6.38
N ILE A 31 -11.31 3.85 -5.69
CA ILE A 31 -9.98 4.42 -5.42
C ILE A 31 -9.18 4.59 -6.70
N LEU A 32 -9.19 3.62 -7.62
CA LEU A 32 -8.49 3.73 -8.90
C LEU A 32 -9.02 4.90 -9.73
N THR A 33 -10.35 5.07 -9.78
CA THR A 33 -11.00 6.21 -10.45
C THR A 33 -10.54 7.55 -9.85
N ARG A 34 -10.42 7.62 -8.53
CA ARG A 34 -9.95 8.84 -7.84
C ARG A 34 -8.47 9.12 -8.09
N ILE A 35 -7.64 8.09 -8.19
CA ILE A 35 -6.21 8.23 -8.53
C ILE A 35 -6.07 8.76 -9.96
N GLU A 36 -6.76 8.15 -10.92
CA GLU A 36 -6.77 8.59 -12.32
C GLU A 36 -7.18 10.05 -12.45
N ALA A 37 -8.30 10.42 -11.82
CA ALA A 37 -8.77 11.80 -11.82
C ALA A 37 -7.80 12.77 -11.14
N HIS A 38 -6.97 12.31 -10.20
CA HIS A 38 -5.95 13.14 -9.56
C HIS A 38 -4.75 13.34 -10.49
N LEU A 39 -4.18 12.26 -11.04
CA LEU A 39 -3.04 12.30 -11.95
C LEU A 39 -3.34 13.08 -13.24
N ALA A 40 -4.56 12.96 -13.77
CA ALA A 40 -4.98 13.73 -14.94
C ALA A 40 -5.07 15.25 -14.68
N ARG A 41 -5.32 15.66 -13.43
CA ARG A 41 -5.44 17.08 -13.05
C ARG A 41 -4.12 17.66 -12.55
N HIS A 42 -3.30 16.81 -11.95
CA HIS A 42 -2.05 17.17 -11.31
C HIS A 42 -1.02 16.13 -11.75
N ASP A 43 -0.10 16.54 -12.63
CA ASP A 43 1.12 15.76 -12.81
C ASP A 43 1.80 15.55 -11.44
N GLY A 44 2.52 14.45 -11.26
CA GLY A 44 2.98 14.14 -9.91
C GLY A 44 3.75 12.84 -9.76
N TYR A 45 4.08 12.57 -8.50
CA TYR A 45 4.87 11.43 -8.08
C TYR A 45 4.25 10.79 -6.84
N VAL A 46 4.56 9.52 -6.62
CA VAL A 46 4.23 8.82 -5.38
C VAL A 46 5.38 8.96 -4.40
N ALA A 47 5.14 9.65 -3.29
CA ALA A 47 6.03 9.59 -2.14
C ALA A 47 5.94 8.19 -1.51
N PHE A 48 7.05 7.48 -1.48
CA PHE A 48 7.13 6.11 -1.00
C PHE A 48 8.11 6.01 0.15
N SER A 49 7.65 5.56 1.33
CA SER A 49 8.49 5.45 2.53
C SER A 49 9.07 4.06 2.75
N GLY A 50 8.68 3.07 1.92
CA GLY A 50 8.97 1.66 2.19
C GLY A 50 7.94 0.98 3.10
N GLY A 51 7.07 1.73 3.77
CA GLY A 51 6.03 1.18 4.65
C GLY A 51 4.81 0.63 3.90
N LYS A 52 4.05 -0.26 4.56
CA LYS A 52 2.88 -0.96 3.99
C LYS A 52 1.84 -0.05 3.33
N ASP A 53 1.57 1.12 3.93
CA ASP A 53 0.51 2.01 3.45
C ASP A 53 0.96 2.67 2.14
N SER A 54 2.19 3.19 2.12
CA SER A 54 2.80 3.74 0.91
C SER A 54 2.99 2.68 -0.18
N LEU A 55 3.22 1.41 0.19
CA LEU A 55 3.32 0.30 -0.75
C LEU A 55 2.00 0.02 -1.45
N ILE A 56 0.89 0.03 -0.71
CA ILE A 56 -0.45 -0.14 -1.30
C ILE A 56 -0.81 1.07 -2.17
N VAL A 57 -0.48 2.29 -1.74
CA VAL A 57 -0.65 3.49 -2.59
C VAL A 57 0.11 3.33 -3.90
N LEU A 58 1.40 2.96 -3.84
CA LEU A 58 2.21 2.71 -5.02
C LEU A 58 1.64 1.60 -5.91
N ALA A 59 1.18 0.50 -5.32
CA ALA A 59 0.60 -0.61 -6.04
C ALA A 59 -0.69 -0.22 -6.78
N LEU A 60 -1.53 0.63 -6.17
CA LEU A 60 -2.75 1.13 -6.79
C LEU A 60 -2.46 2.21 -7.85
N ALA A 61 -1.56 3.15 -7.56
CA ALA A 61 -1.15 4.18 -8.50
C ALA A 61 -0.62 3.59 -9.81
N ARG A 62 0.20 2.54 -9.73
CA ARG A 62 0.75 1.85 -10.90
C ARG A 62 -0.23 0.98 -11.68
N ARG A 63 -1.44 0.74 -11.17
CA ARG A 63 -2.52 0.16 -11.99
C ARG A 63 -3.14 1.19 -12.93
N VAL A 64 -2.99 2.47 -12.60
CA VAL A 64 -3.48 3.60 -13.39
C VAL A 64 -2.39 4.14 -14.30
N GLU A 65 -1.22 4.45 -13.74
CA GLU A 65 -0.04 4.97 -14.46
C GLU A 65 1.18 4.10 -14.11
N PRO A 66 1.50 3.09 -14.95
CA PRO A 66 2.59 2.14 -14.70
C PRO A 66 3.95 2.80 -14.44
N ASP A 67 4.21 3.92 -15.10
CA ASP A 67 5.49 4.64 -15.08
C ASP A 67 5.47 5.84 -14.13
N VAL A 68 4.48 5.91 -13.23
CA VAL A 68 4.37 7.00 -12.25
C VAL A 68 5.70 7.19 -11.50
N PRO A 69 6.25 8.41 -11.46
CA PRO A 69 7.47 8.68 -10.72
C PRO A 69 7.31 8.30 -9.25
N VAL A 70 8.33 7.67 -8.67
CA VAL A 70 8.34 7.26 -7.26
C VAL A 70 9.52 7.91 -6.57
N VAL A 71 9.27 8.55 -5.43
CA VAL A 71 10.29 9.29 -4.68
C VAL A 71 10.38 8.73 -3.27
N PHE A 72 11.58 8.32 -2.88
CA PHE A 72 11.93 8.00 -1.50
C PHE A 72 12.71 9.18 -0.91
N PHE A 73 12.32 9.62 0.29
CA PHE A 73 13.04 10.65 1.03
C PHE A 73 13.97 9.96 2.03
N ASP A 74 15.27 9.98 1.72
CA ASP A 74 16.28 9.40 2.59
C ASP A 74 16.54 10.32 3.78
N SER A 75 16.03 9.92 4.94
CA SER A 75 16.22 10.64 6.19
C SER A 75 17.59 10.37 6.84
N GLY A 76 18.27 9.30 6.42
CA GLY A 76 19.43 8.74 7.11
C GLY A 76 19.12 8.05 8.44
N LEU A 77 17.84 7.90 8.81
CA LEU A 77 17.39 7.32 10.08
C LEU A 77 16.63 5.99 9.89
N ASP A 78 16.50 5.53 8.66
CA ASP A 78 15.84 4.27 8.33
C ASP A 78 16.77 3.07 8.61
N TYR A 79 16.18 1.92 8.89
CA TYR A 79 16.94 0.69 9.10
C TYR A 79 17.67 0.26 7.81
N PRO A 80 18.88 -0.33 7.90
CA PRO A 80 19.61 -0.85 6.73
C PRO A 80 18.75 -1.72 5.80
N GLU A 81 17.90 -2.56 6.37
CA GLU A 81 16.97 -3.46 5.67
C GLU A 81 15.94 -2.70 4.81
N THR A 82 15.64 -1.44 5.16
CA THR A 82 14.76 -0.59 4.36
C THR A 82 15.41 -0.26 3.02
N TYR A 83 16.70 0.07 3.02
CA TYR A 83 17.43 0.37 1.78
C TYR A 83 17.56 -0.87 0.88
N ASP A 84 17.80 -2.04 1.47
CA ASP A 84 17.83 -3.31 0.75
C ASP A 84 16.48 -3.60 0.10
N TYR A 85 15.40 -3.43 0.86
CA TYR A 85 14.03 -3.60 0.37
C TYR A 85 13.69 -2.63 -0.77
N LEU A 86 14.04 -1.35 -0.65
CA LEU A 86 13.82 -0.36 -1.71
C LEU A 86 14.61 -0.71 -2.98
N THR A 87 15.84 -1.18 -2.81
CA THR A 87 16.71 -1.63 -3.91
C THR A 87 16.12 -2.83 -4.62
N GLU A 88 15.63 -3.82 -3.88
CA GLU A 88 14.94 -4.99 -4.43
C GLU A 88 13.68 -4.57 -5.18
N LEU A 89 12.83 -3.74 -4.57
CA LEU A 89 11.59 -3.27 -5.17
C LEU A 89 11.83 -2.55 -6.50
N ALA A 90 12.88 -1.72 -6.58
CA ALA A 90 13.26 -1.02 -7.81
C ALA A 90 13.73 -1.97 -8.92
N ARG A 91 14.40 -3.09 -8.57
CA ARG A 91 14.92 -4.08 -9.53
C ARG A 91 13.83 -5.01 -10.05
N THR A 92 12.95 -5.49 -9.17
CA THR A 92 11.88 -6.44 -9.51
C THR A 92 10.95 -5.89 -10.60
N ARG A 93 10.91 -4.57 -10.76
CA ARG A 93 10.07 -3.88 -11.76
C ARG A 93 10.71 -3.60 -13.11
N LYS A 94 12.01 -3.88 -13.32
CA LYS A 94 12.64 -3.83 -14.65
C LYS A 94 12.38 -5.08 -15.51
N ARG A 95 11.56 -6.02 -15.05
CA ARG A 95 11.23 -7.28 -15.74
C ARG A 95 9.73 -7.41 -15.94
N VAL A 96 9.13 -6.56 -16.78
CA VAL A 96 7.90 -6.86 -17.53
C VAL A 96 8.05 -6.23 -18.91
#